data_AF-A0A4Q7DWA0-F1
#
_entry.id   AF-A0A4Q7DWA0-F1
#
_cell.length_a   1.000
_cell.length_b   1.000
_cell.length_c   1.000
_cell.angle_alpha   90.00
_cell.angle_beta   90.00
_cell.angle_gamma   90.00
#
_symmetry.space_group_name_H-M   'P 1'
#
loop_
_entity.id
_entity.type
_entity.pdbx_description
1 polymer ?
#
loop_
_entity_poly.entity_id
_entity_poly.type
_entity_poly.pdbx_seq_one_letter_code
_entity_poly.pdbx_strand_id
1 'polypeptide(L)'
;MKFKFKFKFNDFLLHLATLTVILISIGLWVTVMTSDQRFSRISNESSSQSSASLSAHYRNVQSFYAPGQTYVFQNGVRYQVHDAKRNLPLKFVQYLENVKLGTIEKMSTTASDYERLLADQNYIMFAYPDQINFTVLLGKKQANSSLQFNRVFVPVKSKTRYLYFGNDKGSRVYRVKIKFGSFRQLAKYVKSAQDRQEVSFLHLKKLYVPFYAKEIKAKEYSYLISYQSSSYYASRLLGSSYRKSVAKNGRTIYTAGYSKRLQIPKEGKSNDHQYLYQNYLTSQERTVTQEMLESAAYVKQLGLAEQDLRFFESSGKTVSYINYIEGYPIFANDALAQTQVTMGTESVSVAFSSMNLQIPIPYDGRVKTLPKTATLLKELNSIGIKESEIEKITIGYHIQADKKRSDLITLVPTYFIKVGGSWNSLAGWKKIKAENTDLLMEGSSSSSSSYSSSSYSSNESSSEANSSASSSVSQAGSQAPASSQEAYSSSRSQPAAESSSSSSISSSSSAVSASSASSKEGEK
;
A
#
# COMPACT_ATOMS: atom_id res chain seq x y z
N MET A 1 69.06 -38.56 -27.80
CA MET A 1 68.38 -37.27 -28.04
C MET A 1 67.62 -36.90 -26.76
N LYS A 2 68.05 -35.89 -25.98
CA LYS A 2 67.36 -35.47 -24.74
C LYS A 2 66.58 -34.18 -25.01
N PHE A 3 65.25 -34.26 -25.03
CA PHE A 3 64.36 -33.08 -25.07
C PHE A 3 64.26 -32.45 -23.67
N LYS A 4 64.71 -31.20 -23.54
CA LYS A 4 64.49 -30.38 -22.34
C LYS A 4 63.16 -29.64 -22.47
N PHE A 5 62.15 -30.05 -21.71
CA PHE A 5 60.93 -29.27 -21.51
C PHE A 5 61.25 -28.10 -20.57
N LYS A 6 61.29 -26.86 -21.10
CA LYS A 6 61.27 -25.65 -20.27
C LYS A 6 59.80 -25.31 -19.98
N PHE A 7 59.26 -25.81 -18.86
CA PHE A 7 57.95 -25.39 -18.39
C PHE A 7 58.06 -23.94 -17.87
N LYS A 8 57.41 -22.99 -18.55
CA LYS A 8 57.37 -21.59 -18.13
C LYS A 8 56.39 -21.44 -16.96
N PHE A 9 56.86 -21.77 -15.76
CA PHE A 9 56.08 -21.74 -14.51
C PHE A 9 55.39 -20.38 -14.27
N ASN A 10 56.02 -19.30 -14.72
CA ASN A 10 55.46 -17.94 -14.63
C ASN A 10 54.22 -17.73 -15.51
N ASP A 11 54.21 -18.29 -16.73
CA ASP A 11 53.04 -18.21 -17.63
C ASP A 11 51.88 -19.02 -17.06
N PHE A 12 52.15 -20.19 -16.48
CA PHE A 12 51.12 -21.00 -15.83
C PHE A 12 50.51 -20.30 -14.61
N LEU A 13 51.34 -19.68 -13.75
CA LEU A 13 50.87 -18.89 -12.62
C LEU A 13 50.04 -17.68 -13.05
N LEU A 14 50.43 -17.00 -14.13
CA LEU A 14 49.68 -15.88 -14.69
C LEU A 14 48.29 -16.33 -15.18
N HIS A 15 48.21 -17.45 -15.90
CA HIS A 15 46.94 -17.99 -16.37
C HIS A 15 46.05 -18.44 -15.21
N LEU A 16 46.63 -19.04 -14.16
CA LEU A 16 45.90 -19.44 -12.96
C LEU A 16 45.36 -18.24 -12.17
N ALA A 17 46.16 -17.19 -12.03
CA ALA A 17 45.72 -15.95 -11.38
C ALA A 17 44.60 -15.27 -12.18
N THR A 18 44.74 -15.23 -13.51
CA THR A 18 43.72 -14.66 -14.40
C THR A 18 42.41 -15.44 -14.31
N LEU A 19 42.47 -16.77 -14.34
CA LEU A 19 41.30 -17.63 -14.15
C LEU A 19 40.62 -17.39 -12.80
N THR A 20 41.41 -17.23 -11.73
CA THR A 20 40.90 -16.99 -10.38
C THR A 20 40.17 -15.64 -10.30
N VAL A 21 40.75 -14.59 -10.90
CA VAL A 21 40.12 -13.26 -10.97
C VAL A 21 38.81 -13.32 -11.77
N ILE A 22 38.78 -14.03 -12.90
CA ILE A 22 37.56 -14.21 -13.69
C ILE A 22 36.48 -14.91 -12.86
N LEU A 23 36.81 -15.99 -12.14
CA LEU A 23 35.86 -16.71 -11.30
C LEU A 23 35.35 -15.86 -10.13
N ILE A 24 36.21 -15.06 -9.51
CA ILE A 24 35.80 -14.10 -8.47
C ILE A 24 34.88 -13.02 -9.07
N SER A 25 35.19 -12.53 -10.27
CA SER A 25 34.39 -11.51 -10.95
C SER A 25 33.01 -12.05 -11.35
N ILE A 26 32.93 -13.31 -11.80
CA ILE A 26 31.65 -14.00 -12.06
C ILE A 26 30.90 -14.22 -10.75
N GLY A 27 31.58 -14.64 -9.68
CA GLY A 27 30.99 -14.80 -8.35
C GLY A 27 30.39 -13.50 -7.83
N LEU A 28 31.13 -12.40 -7.92
CA LEU A 28 30.69 -11.05 -7.56
C LEU A 28 29.51 -10.60 -8.42
N TRP A 29 29.58 -10.78 -9.74
CA TRP A 29 28.49 -10.49 -10.67
C TRP A 29 27.21 -11.27 -10.31
N VAL A 30 27.32 -12.57 -10.03
CA VAL A 30 26.19 -13.40 -9.59
C VAL A 30 25.65 -12.93 -8.24
N THR A 31 26.48 -12.56 -7.26
CA THR A 31 25.99 -12.02 -5.99
C THR A 31 25.29 -10.67 -6.15
N VAL A 32 25.77 -9.78 -7.02
CA VAL A 32 25.10 -8.52 -7.33
C VAL A 32 23.76 -8.78 -8.03
N MET A 33 23.72 -9.64 -9.05
CA MET A 33 22.49 -9.97 -9.77
C MET A 33 21.46 -10.72 -8.92
N THR A 34 21.90 -11.56 -7.97
CA THR A 34 20.99 -12.34 -7.10
C THR A 34 20.56 -11.58 -5.84
N SER A 35 21.32 -10.58 -5.41
CA SER A 35 20.94 -9.60 -4.38
C SER A 35 19.79 -8.70 -4.85
N ASP A 36 19.73 -8.43 -6.17
CA ASP A 36 18.72 -7.59 -6.82
C ASP A 36 17.41 -8.30 -7.19
N GLN A 37 17.19 -9.53 -6.71
CA GLN A 37 15.88 -10.18 -6.82
C GLN A 37 14.76 -9.45 -6.06
N ARG A 38 15.10 -8.41 -5.28
CA ARG A 38 14.13 -7.46 -4.73
C ARG A 38 13.54 -6.53 -5.78
N PHE A 39 14.08 -6.40 -7.00
CA PHE A 39 13.60 -5.39 -7.97
C PHE A 39 13.35 -5.92 -9.39
N SER A 40 13.78 -7.13 -9.74
CA SER A 40 13.73 -7.67 -11.12
C SER A 40 12.37 -8.21 -11.59
N ARG A 41 11.26 -7.90 -10.91
CA ARG A 41 9.90 -8.18 -11.41
C ARG A 41 9.11 -6.92 -11.83
N ILE A 42 9.80 -5.78 -11.96
CA ILE A 42 9.20 -4.54 -12.45
C ILE A 42 9.59 -4.36 -13.92
N SER A 43 9.07 -5.20 -14.80
CA SER A 43 8.98 -4.91 -16.24
C SER A 43 8.18 -5.98 -16.97
N ASN A 44 7.20 -5.53 -17.76
CA ASN A 44 6.38 -6.25 -18.74
C ASN A 44 4.99 -6.70 -18.28
N GLU A 45 4.12 -5.73 -18.01
CA GLU A 45 2.70 -5.83 -18.38
C GLU A 45 2.38 -4.57 -19.17
N SER A 46 2.54 -4.68 -20.49
CA SER A 46 2.14 -3.69 -21.48
C SER A 46 0.64 -3.42 -21.40
N SER A 47 0.30 -2.14 -21.45
CA SER A 47 -1.03 -1.59 -21.65
C SER A 47 -1.91 -2.40 -22.61
N SER A 48 -2.95 -3.06 -22.08
CA SER A 48 -4.11 -3.46 -22.86
C SER A 48 -5.34 -2.72 -22.35
N GLN A 49 -5.74 -1.73 -23.13
CA GLN A 49 -6.91 -0.90 -22.96
C GLN A 49 -8.08 -1.57 -23.68
N SER A 50 -8.93 -2.28 -22.95
CA SER A 50 -10.30 -2.61 -23.41
C SER A 50 -11.17 -3.07 -22.24
N SER A 51 -12.41 -2.63 -22.26
CA SER A 51 -13.49 -2.97 -21.35
C SER A 51 -13.80 -4.47 -21.42
N ALA A 52 -13.31 -5.23 -20.43
CA ALA A 52 -13.67 -6.62 -20.20
C ALA A 52 -14.14 -6.79 -18.75
N SER A 53 -15.05 -7.73 -18.53
CA SER A 53 -15.76 -8.02 -17.28
C SER A 53 -14.92 -7.84 -15.99
N LEU A 54 -15.60 -7.53 -14.88
CA LEU A 54 -15.06 -7.34 -13.52
C LEU A 54 -13.95 -8.33 -13.08
N SER A 55 -13.90 -9.53 -13.68
CA SER A 55 -12.88 -10.57 -13.40
C SER A 55 -11.54 -10.42 -14.14
N ALA A 56 -11.49 -9.67 -15.24
CA ALA A 56 -10.27 -9.44 -16.02
C ALA A 56 -9.53 -8.18 -15.54
N HIS A 57 -10.27 -7.13 -15.14
CA HIS A 57 -9.71 -5.85 -14.71
C HIS A 57 -8.95 -5.91 -13.38
N TYR A 58 -9.35 -6.78 -12.45
CA TYR A 58 -8.72 -6.93 -11.13
C TYR A 58 -7.74 -8.10 -11.02
N ARG A 59 -7.30 -8.69 -12.14
CA ARG A 59 -6.26 -9.72 -12.07
C ARG A 59 -4.98 -9.11 -11.48
N ASN A 60 -4.44 -9.82 -10.48
CA ASN A 60 -3.17 -9.53 -9.83
C ASN A 60 -3.18 -8.31 -8.89
N VAL A 61 -4.35 -7.84 -8.42
CA VAL A 61 -4.39 -6.79 -7.39
C VAL A 61 -4.26 -7.32 -5.96
N GLN A 62 -4.30 -8.64 -5.77
CA GLN A 62 -4.23 -9.31 -4.48
C GLN A 62 -2.87 -9.10 -3.79
N SER A 63 -1.81 -8.85 -4.57
CA SER A 63 -0.47 -8.52 -4.08
C SER A 63 -0.48 -7.30 -3.16
N PHE A 64 -1.26 -6.26 -3.51
CA PHE A 64 -1.46 -5.07 -2.67
C PHE A 64 -2.12 -5.42 -1.33
N TYR A 65 -2.87 -6.50 -1.25
CA TYR A 65 -3.52 -6.99 -0.04
C TYR A 65 -2.69 -8.07 0.66
N ALA A 66 -1.36 -7.98 0.59
CA ALA A 66 -0.52 -8.79 1.45
C ALA A 66 -0.62 -8.31 2.91
N PRO A 67 -0.54 -9.24 3.89
CA PRO A 67 -0.49 -8.88 5.30
C PRO A 67 0.64 -7.90 5.64
N GLY A 68 0.48 -7.14 6.72
CA GLY A 68 1.52 -6.23 7.21
C GLY A 68 2.57 -6.97 8.04
N GLN A 69 2.12 -7.85 8.94
CA GLN A 69 2.99 -8.49 9.94
C GLN A 69 2.81 -10.00 10.00
N THR A 70 3.87 -10.70 10.41
CA THR A 70 3.89 -12.16 10.62
C THR A 70 4.31 -12.47 12.04
N TYR A 71 3.61 -13.41 12.68
CA TYR A 71 3.90 -13.86 14.04
C TYR A 71 3.95 -15.38 14.11
N VAL A 72 4.82 -15.89 14.96
CA VAL A 72 4.96 -17.33 15.20
C VAL A 72 5.32 -17.58 16.66
N PHE A 73 4.85 -18.70 17.19
CA PHE A 73 5.29 -19.20 18.49
C PHE A 73 6.53 -20.07 18.37
N GLN A 74 7.50 -19.86 19.25
CA GLN A 74 8.64 -20.75 19.45
C GLN A 74 8.88 -20.93 20.94
N ASN A 75 8.89 -22.20 21.39
CA ASN A 75 9.06 -22.57 22.80
C ASN A 75 8.10 -21.81 23.73
N GLY A 76 6.83 -21.70 23.33
CA GLY A 76 5.80 -20.98 24.10
C GLY A 76 5.83 -19.45 24.01
N VAL A 77 6.87 -18.86 23.42
CA VAL A 77 7.03 -17.41 23.29
C VAL A 77 6.58 -16.95 21.90
N ARG A 78 5.81 -15.86 21.83
CA ARG A 78 5.38 -15.26 20.57
C ARG A 78 6.44 -14.28 20.06
N TYR A 79 6.79 -14.43 18.79
CA TYR A 79 7.68 -13.52 18.09
C TYR A 79 6.96 -12.90 16.90
N GLN A 80 7.13 -11.59 16.72
CA GLN A 80 7.01 -10.99 15.41
C GLN A 80 8.26 -11.35 14.61
N VAL A 81 8.07 -11.76 13.36
CA VAL A 81 9.16 -12.28 12.54
C VAL A 81 9.19 -11.63 11.18
N HIS A 82 10.41 -11.35 10.73
CA HIS A 82 10.68 -10.78 9.42
C HIS A 82 11.73 -11.62 8.66
N ASP A 83 11.61 -11.68 7.34
CA ASP A 83 12.60 -12.31 6.46
C ASP A 83 12.83 -11.38 5.26
N ALA A 84 13.90 -10.60 5.35
CA ALA A 84 14.35 -9.62 4.36
C ALA A 84 14.52 -10.22 2.96
N LYS A 85 14.88 -11.51 2.88
CA LYS A 85 15.15 -12.20 1.62
C LYS A 85 13.87 -12.69 0.95
N ARG A 86 12.89 -13.13 1.75
CA ARG A 86 11.74 -13.88 1.22
C ARG A 86 10.43 -13.12 1.24
N ASN A 87 10.32 -12.02 2.01
CA ASN A 87 9.09 -11.22 2.14
C ASN A 87 7.87 -12.11 2.47
N LEU A 88 7.83 -12.62 3.71
CA LEU A 88 6.86 -13.62 4.17
C LEU A 88 5.39 -13.27 3.85
N PRO A 89 4.92 -12.01 3.99
CA PRO A 89 3.56 -11.67 3.64
C PRO A 89 3.22 -11.82 2.15
N LEU A 90 4.11 -11.40 1.25
CA LEU A 90 3.91 -11.65 -0.19
C LEU A 90 3.93 -13.14 -0.50
N LYS A 91 4.84 -13.90 0.13
CA LYS A 91 4.86 -15.36 -0.02
C LYS A 91 3.53 -15.95 0.43
N PHE A 92 2.95 -15.50 1.53
CA PHE A 92 1.63 -15.96 1.94
C PHE A 92 0.58 -15.80 0.83
N VAL A 93 0.48 -14.63 0.20
CA VAL A 93 -0.45 -14.40 -0.93
C VAL A 93 -0.13 -15.34 -2.10
N GLN A 94 1.13 -15.45 -2.51
CA GLN A 94 1.55 -16.37 -3.59
C GLN A 94 1.21 -17.84 -3.30
N TYR A 95 1.38 -18.30 -2.05
CA TYR A 95 1.00 -19.66 -1.68
C TYR A 95 -0.51 -19.84 -1.66
N LEU A 96 -1.26 -18.80 -1.26
CA LEU A 96 -2.71 -18.83 -1.23
C LEU A 96 -3.32 -18.98 -2.64
N GLU A 97 -2.73 -18.32 -3.64
CA GLU A 97 -3.14 -18.42 -5.06
C GLU A 97 -3.05 -19.85 -5.60
N ASN A 98 -2.07 -20.62 -5.11
CA ASN A 98 -1.83 -22.01 -5.53
C ASN A 98 -2.64 -23.05 -4.74
N VAL A 99 -3.38 -22.63 -3.71
CA VAL A 99 -4.14 -23.52 -2.83
C VAL A 99 -5.61 -23.52 -3.23
N LYS A 100 -6.21 -24.71 -3.34
CA LYS A 100 -7.67 -24.82 -3.52
C LYS A 100 -8.36 -24.81 -2.17
N LEU A 101 -9.13 -23.76 -1.91
CA LEU A 101 -9.91 -23.60 -0.70
C LEU A 101 -11.36 -24.10 -0.88
N GLY A 102 -11.94 -24.57 0.22
CA GLY A 102 -13.36 -24.91 0.33
C GLY A 102 -14.23 -23.71 0.71
N THR A 103 -15.38 -24.01 1.28
CA THR A 103 -16.37 -23.02 1.73
C THR A 103 -15.87 -22.26 2.96
N ILE A 104 -16.28 -21.00 3.08
CA ILE A 104 -16.03 -20.16 4.25
C ILE A 104 -17.11 -20.44 5.29
N GLU A 105 -16.70 -21.00 6.43
CA GLU A 105 -17.56 -21.38 7.54
C GLU A 105 -17.38 -20.40 8.71
N LYS A 106 -18.48 -19.98 9.34
CA LYS A 106 -18.47 -19.21 10.59
C LYS A 106 -18.35 -20.20 11.76
N MET A 107 -17.37 -20.03 12.63
CA MET A 107 -17.07 -20.97 13.72
C MET A 107 -17.53 -20.46 15.08
N SER A 108 -17.07 -19.26 15.46
CA SER A 108 -17.34 -18.69 16.78
C SER A 108 -17.37 -17.17 16.71
N THR A 109 -18.08 -16.57 17.66
CA THR A 109 -18.16 -15.13 17.90
C THR A 109 -17.85 -14.79 19.35
N THR A 110 -17.31 -15.73 20.13
CA THR A 110 -16.96 -15.48 21.54
C THR A 110 -15.56 -14.88 21.65
N ALA A 111 -15.38 -13.97 22.60
CA ALA A 111 -14.06 -13.39 22.88
C ALA A 111 -13.03 -14.46 23.31
N SER A 112 -13.44 -15.40 24.17
CA SER A 112 -12.55 -16.42 24.70
C SER A 112 -12.04 -17.41 23.64
N ASP A 113 -12.87 -17.81 22.66
CA ASP A 113 -12.41 -18.66 21.55
C ASP A 113 -11.43 -17.91 20.65
N TYR A 114 -11.69 -16.62 20.44
CA TYR A 114 -10.82 -15.75 19.66
C TYR A 114 -9.44 -15.60 20.31
N GLU A 115 -9.41 -15.32 21.61
CA GLU A 115 -8.18 -15.23 22.40
C GLU A 115 -7.42 -16.55 22.43
N ARG A 116 -8.12 -17.68 22.54
CA ARG A 116 -7.51 -19.02 22.45
C ARG A 116 -6.84 -19.23 21.09
N LEU A 117 -7.48 -18.80 20.00
CA LEU A 117 -6.89 -18.87 18.65
C LEU A 117 -5.68 -17.95 18.51
N LEU A 118 -5.71 -16.74 19.08
CA LEU A 118 -4.55 -15.83 19.13
C LEU A 118 -3.37 -16.44 19.89
N ALA A 119 -3.63 -17.29 20.89
CA ALA A 119 -2.64 -17.98 21.71
C ALA A 119 -2.23 -19.36 21.17
N ASP A 120 -2.81 -19.83 20.06
CA ASP A 120 -2.55 -21.19 19.55
C ASP A 120 -1.19 -21.30 18.85
N GLN A 121 -0.29 -22.06 19.46
CA GLN A 121 1.08 -22.27 18.99
C GLN A 121 1.18 -23.13 17.72
N ASN A 122 0.09 -23.76 17.30
CA ASN A 122 0.06 -24.58 16.09
C ASN A 122 -0.10 -23.77 14.81
N TYR A 123 -0.23 -22.44 14.91
CA TYR A 123 -0.45 -21.56 13.76
C TYR A 123 0.62 -20.47 13.67
N ILE A 124 0.94 -20.12 12.42
CA ILE A 124 1.57 -18.86 12.06
C ILE A 124 0.45 -17.86 11.83
N MET A 125 0.56 -16.68 12.41
CA MET A 125 -0.45 -15.64 12.28
C MET A 125 0.07 -14.54 11.36
N PHE A 126 -0.66 -14.28 10.28
CA PHE A 126 -0.49 -13.12 9.43
C PHE A 126 -1.52 -12.07 9.83
N ALA A 127 -1.08 -10.86 10.16
CA ALA A 127 -1.95 -9.76 10.56
C ALA A 127 -1.99 -8.67 9.50
N TYR A 128 -3.21 -8.25 9.17
CA TYR A 128 -3.47 -7.11 8.31
C TYR A 128 -3.51 -5.84 9.17
N PRO A 129 -3.08 -4.71 8.60
CA PRO A 129 -3.15 -3.44 9.31
C PRO A 129 -4.61 -3.00 9.54
N ASP A 130 -5.56 -3.45 8.71
CA ASP A 130 -6.99 -3.18 8.88
C ASP A 130 -7.83 -4.32 8.29
N GLN A 131 -9.15 -4.25 8.44
CA GLN A 131 -10.09 -5.26 7.95
C GLN A 131 -10.10 -5.34 6.43
N ILE A 132 -9.96 -6.54 5.90
CA ILE A 132 -10.23 -6.86 4.50
C ILE A 132 -11.31 -7.93 4.40
N ASN A 133 -11.82 -8.21 3.21
CA ASN A 133 -12.77 -9.30 2.98
C ASN A 133 -12.18 -10.43 2.12
N PHE A 134 -12.82 -11.59 2.16
CA PHE A 134 -12.35 -12.77 1.41
C PHE A 134 -12.42 -12.58 -0.11
N THR A 135 -13.33 -11.76 -0.63
CA THR A 135 -13.41 -11.49 -2.08
C THR A 135 -12.13 -10.81 -2.55
N VAL A 136 -11.65 -9.82 -1.79
CA VAL A 136 -10.39 -9.11 -2.05
C VAL A 136 -9.21 -10.07 -1.96
N LEU A 137 -9.13 -10.88 -0.89
CA LEU A 137 -8.02 -11.81 -0.70
C LEU A 137 -7.97 -12.92 -1.78
N LEU A 138 -9.12 -13.47 -2.15
CA LEU A 138 -9.21 -14.62 -3.06
C LEU A 138 -9.32 -14.23 -4.53
N GLY A 139 -9.58 -12.95 -4.83
CA GLY A 139 -9.84 -12.46 -6.18
C GLY A 139 -11.10 -13.02 -6.83
N LYS A 140 -12.01 -13.62 -6.05
CA LYS A 140 -13.25 -14.22 -6.56
C LYS A 140 -14.36 -14.15 -5.53
N LYS A 141 -15.59 -13.99 -6.02
CA LYS A 141 -16.80 -14.01 -5.21
C LYS A 141 -17.23 -15.45 -4.92
N GLN A 142 -17.60 -15.72 -3.67
CA GLN A 142 -18.20 -16.99 -3.25
C GLN A 142 -19.10 -16.77 -2.03
N ALA A 143 -19.82 -17.79 -1.58
CA ALA A 143 -20.63 -17.69 -0.36
C ALA A 143 -19.77 -17.20 0.82
N ASN A 144 -20.33 -16.26 1.59
CA ASN A 144 -19.65 -15.61 2.73
C ASN A 144 -18.37 -14.83 2.39
N SER A 145 -18.07 -14.55 1.11
CA SER A 145 -16.82 -13.86 0.75
C SER A 145 -16.80 -12.36 1.07
N SER A 146 -17.95 -11.78 1.45
CA SER A 146 -18.05 -10.40 1.93
C SER A 146 -17.68 -10.24 3.41
N LEU A 147 -17.54 -11.35 4.16
CA LEU A 147 -17.14 -11.31 5.56
C LEU A 147 -15.74 -10.71 5.71
N GLN A 148 -15.59 -9.88 6.73
CA GLN A 148 -14.35 -9.16 7.01
C GLN A 148 -13.49 -9.87 8.05
N PHE A 149 -12.18 -9.78 7.91
CA PHE A 149 -11.18 -10.29 8.85
C PHE A 149 -9.93 -9.40 8.79
N ASN A 150 -9.08 -9.49 9.80
CA ASN A 150 -7.77 -8.83 9.81
C ASN A 150 -6.64 -9.75 10.27
N ARG A 151 -6.92 -11.04 10.48
CA ARG A 151 -5.92 -12.06 10.83
C ARG A 151 -6.14 -13.34 10.06
N VAL A 152 -5.04 -14.00 9.69
CA VAL A 152 -5.04 -15.33 9.07
C VAL A 152 -4.11 -16.23 9.84
N PHE A 153 -4.61 -17.40 10.22
CA PHE A 153 -3.87 -18.42 10.95
C PHE A 153 -3.59 -19.59 10.02
N VAL A 154 -2.32 -19.76 9.70
CA VAL A 154 -1.81 -20.78 8.79
C VAL A 154 -1.22 -21.93 9.61
N PRO A 155 -1.67 -23.18 9.42
CA PRO A 155 -1.22 -24.29 10.23
C PRO A 155 0.27 -24.56 10.01
N VAL A 156 1.00 -24.72 11.10
CA VAL A 156 2.42 -25.04 11.11
C VAL A 156 2.66 -26.50 10.71
N LYS A 157 1.75 -27.40 11.09
CA LYS A 157 1.81 -28.85 10.83
C LYS A 157 0.93 -29.20 9.64
N SER A 158 1.47 -29.97 8.69
CA SER A 158 0.78 -30.27 7.43
C SER A 158 -0.43 -31.18 7.53
N LYS A 159 -0.61 -31.89 8.65
CA LYS A 159 -1.79 -32.75 8.86
C LYS A 159 -3.06 -31.90 9.06
N THR A 160 -2.92 -30.66 9.52
CA THR A 160 -4.03 -29.72 9.67
C THR A 160 -4.43 -29.16 8.32
N ARG A 161 -5.70 -29.39 7.94
CA ARG A 161 -6.25 -29.04 6.63
C ARG A 161 -7.15 -27.80 6.67
N TYR A 162 -6.98 -26.93 7.66
CA TYR A 162 -7.80 -25.74 7.82
C TYR A 162 -6.95 -24.48 7.96
N LEU A 163 -7.38 -23.43 7.28
CA LEU A 163 -7.01 -22.06 7.59
C LEU A 163 -8.08 -21.48 8.51
N TYR A 164 -7.65 -20.68 9.50
CA TYR A 164 -8.56 -19.88 10.30
C TYR A 164 -8.36 -18.41 9.99
N PHE A 165 -9.44 -17.65 10.11
CA PHE A 165 -9.46 -16.22 9.86
C PHE A 165 -10.11 -15.55 11.06
N GLY A 166 -9.45 -14.53 11.57
CA GLY A 166 -9.89 -13.80 12.74
C GLY A 166 -10.25 -12.37 12.42
N ASN A 167 -11.32 -11.86 13.03
CA ASN A 167 -11.65 -10.46 13.04
C ASN A 167 -11.62 -9.93 14.47
N ASP A 168 -10.64 -9.07 14.76
CA ASP A 168 -10.51 -8.45 16.08
C ASP A 168 -11.79 -7.70 16.48
N LYS A 169 -12.43 -7.03 15.51
CA LYS A 169 -13.68 -6.30 15.74
C LYS A 169 -14.82 -7.29 15.95
N GLY A 170 -15.21 -7.45 17.21
CA GLY A 170 -16.28 -8.35 17.63
C GLY A 170 -15.86 -9.82 17.66
N SER A 171 -14.56 -10.11 17.76
CA SER A 171 -13.99 -11.43 18.08
C SER A 171 -14.55 -12.58 17.25
N ARG A 172 -14.62 -12.40 15.93
CA ARG A 172 -15.21 -13.40 15.02
C ARG A 172 -14.14 -14.33 14.47
N VAL A 173 -14.46 -15.63 14.42
CA VAL A 173 -13.61 -16.67 13.85
C VAL A 173 -14.31 -17.35 12.67
N TYR A 174 -13.59 -17.45 11.56
CA TYR A 174 -13.98 -18.19 10.39
C TYR A 174 -12.98 -19.30 10.09
N ARG A 175 -13.42 -20.33 9.39
CA ARG A 175 -12.58 -21.46 8.99
C ARG A 175 -12.79 -21.78 7.52
N VAL A 176 -11.72 -22.18 6.85
CA VAL A 176 -11.74 -22.62 5.45
C VAL A 176 -10.90 -23.89 5.29
N LYS A 177 -11.50 -24.94 4.70
CA LYS A 177 -10.80 -26.20 4.42
C LYS A 177 -9.85 -26.07 3.23
N ILE A 178 -8.61 -26.53 3.38
CA ILE A 178 -7.61 -26.69 2.33
C ILE A 178 -7.92 -27.99 1.58
N LYS A 179 -8.53 -27.91 0.40
CA LYS A 179 -8.87 -29.06 -0.45
C LYS A 179 -7.63 -29.62 -1.18
N PHE A 180 -6.76 -28.74 -1.67
CA PHE A 180 -5.53 -29.11 -2.38
C PHE A 180 -4.42 -28.08 -2.11
N GLY A 181 -3.16 -28.52 -2.09
CA GLY A 181 -1.99 -27.70 -1.78
C GLY A 181 -1.62 -27.70 -0.29
N SER A 182 -0.52 -27.00 0.06
CA SER A 182 -0.09 -26.88 1.46
C SER A 182 0.73 -25.61 1.71
N PHE A 183 0.73 -25.15 2.97
CA PHE A 183 1.59 -24.07 3.45
C PHE A 183 2.87 -24.57 4.14
N ARG A 184 3.24 -25.84 3.96
CA ARG A 184 4.38 -26.45 4.68
C ARG A 184 5.69 -25.69 4.45
N GLN A 185 5.95 -25.29 3.21
CA GLN A 185 7.16 -24.57 2.86
C GLN A 185 7.17 -23.13 3.41
N LEU A 186 6.05 -22.42 3.33
CA LEU A 186 5.88 -21.13 3.99
C LEU A 186 6.13 -21.25 5.49
N ALA A 187 5.59 -22.28 6.14
CA ALA A 187 5.80 -22.52 7.56
C ALA A 187 7.27 -22.77 7.93
N LYS A 188 8.02 -23.47 7.06
CA LYS A 188 9.49 -23.61 7.21
C LYS A 188 10.19 -22.27 7.12
N TYR A 189 9.84 -21.43 6.14
CA TYR A 189 10.44 -20.10 5.98
C TYR A 189 10.25 -19.23 7.21
N VAL A 190 9.01 -19.12 7.69
CA VAL A 190 8.66 -18.34 8.88
C VAL A 190 9.42 -18.85 10.11
N LYS A 191 9.52 -20.17 10.29
CA LYS A 191 10.27 -20.77 11.40
C LYS A 191 11.79 -20.61 11.31
N SER A 192 12.33 -20.44 10.10
CA SER A 192 13.76 -20.24 9.86
C SER A 192 14.19 -18.77 9.86
N ALA A 193 13.25 -17.84 9.88
CA ALA A 193 13.52 -16.41 9.88
C ALA A 193 14.39 -16.04 11.08
N GLN A 194 15.47 -15.29 10.86
CA GLN A 194 16.42 -14.91 11.91
C GLN A 194 16.05 -13.60 12.59
N ASP A 195 15.41 -12.69 11.85
CA ASP A 195 14.96 -11.42 12.40
C ASP A 195 13.66 -11.62 13.18
N ARG A 196 13.74 -11.44 14.50
CA ARG A 196 12.66 -11.71 15.43
C ARG A 196 12.65 -10.74 16.58
N GLN A 197 11.43 -10.36 16.95
CA GLN A 197 11.18 -9.55 18.12
C GLN A 197 10.15 -10.23 19.01
N GLU A 198 10.50 -10.47 20.27
CA GLU A 198 9.58 -10.98 21.28
C GLU A 198 8.44 -9.98 21.49
N VAL A 199 7.20 -10.46 21.50
CA VAL A 199 6.02 -9.61 21.51
C VAL A 199 4.82 -10.29 22.18
N SER A 200 4.07 -9.55 22.99
CA SER A 200 2.72 -9.92 23.42
C SER A 200 1.68 -9.10 22.66
N PHE A 201 0.38 -9.28 22.94
CA PHE A 201 -0.64 -8.42 22.36
C PHE A 201 -1.31 -7.56 23.43
N LEU A 202 -1.45 -6.28 23.11
CA LEU A 202 -2.28 -5.34 23.82
C LEU A 202 -3.61 -5.21 23.06
N HIS A 203 -4.73 -5.39 23.77
CA HIS A 203 -6.04 -5.19 23.20
C HIS A 203 -6.44 -3.72 23.33
N LEU A 204 -6.34 -2.97 22.24
CA LEU A 204 -6.92 -1.63 22.13
C LEU A 204 -8.41 -1.75 21.76
N LYS A 205 -9.15 -0.63 21.80
CA LYS A 205 -10.62 -0.56 21.67
C LYS A 205 -11.24 -1.46 20.57
N LYS A 206 -10.56 -1.64 19.44
CA LYS A 206 -11.07 -2.41 18.30
C LYS A 206 -10.11 -3.46 17.75
N LEU A 207 -8.87 -3.54 18.25
CA LEU A 207 -7.85 -4.41 17.67
C LEU A 207 -6.72 -4.78 18.63
N TYR A 208 -6.08 -5.92 18.35
CA TYR A 208 -4.88 -6.35 19.07
C TYR A 208 -3.62 -5.81 18.38
N VAL A 209 -2.80 -5.05 19.11
CA VAL A 209 -1.53 -4.51 18.62
C VAL A 209 -0.33 -5.18 19.30
N PRO A 210 0.85 -5.22 18.64
CA PRO A 210 2.11 -5.60 19.27
C PRO A 210 2.39 -4.82 20.55
N PHE A 211 2.68 -5.54 21.63
CA PHE A 211 3.23 -4.98 22.85
C PHE A 211 4.64 -5.53 23.07
N TYR A 212 5.61 -4.62 23.12
CA TYR A 212 7.02 -4.94 23.28
C TYR A 212 7.45 -4.64 24.71
N ALA A 213 7.71 -5.72 25.47
CA ALA A 213 8.15 -5.63 26.87
C ALA A 213 9.61 -5.19 27.02
N LYS A 214 10.40 -5.32 25.95
CA LYS A 214 11.81 -4.92 25.85
C LYS A 214 11.96 -3.80 24.83
N GLU A 215 13.04 -3.05 24.96
CA GLU A 215 13.45 -2.08 23.95
C GLU A 215 13.75 -2.80 22.63
N ILE A 216 13.55 -2.09 21.52
CA ILE A 216 13.69 -2.65 20.18
C ILE A 216 14.85 -1.93 19.50
N LYS A 217 15.83 -2.71 19.05
CA LYS A 217 16.93 -2.18 18.24
C LYS A 217 16.54 -2.28 16.77
N ALA A 218 15.93 -1.22 16.25
CA ALA A 218 15.49 -1.16 14.86
C ALA A 218 16.58 -0.53 13.98
N LYS A 219 16.77 -1.07 12.78
CA LYS A 219 17.80 -0.61 11.84
C LYS A 219 17.37 0.69 11.17
N GLU A 220 18.30 1.60 10.95
CA GLU A 220 18.11 2.72 10.03
C GLU A 220 18.52 2.32 8.63
N TYR A 221 17.86 2.87 7.62
CA TYR A 221 18.22 2.62 6.22
C TYR A 221 18.33 3.92 5.45
N SER A 222 19.35 4.04 4.61
CA SER A 222 19.48 5.17 3.70
C SER A 222 19.13 4.75 2.28
N TYR A 223 18.47 5.64 1.56
CA TYR A 223 18.00 5.39 0.20
C TYR A 223 18.27 6.60 -0.68
N LEU A 224 18.66 6.33 -1.93
CA LEU A 224 18.53 7.32 -2.99
C LEU A 224 17.06 7.41 -3.42
N ILE A 225 16.59 8.63 -3.60
CA ILE A 225 15.24 8.92 -4.08
C ILE A 225 15.27 9.56 -5.46
N SER A 226 14.17 9.34 -6.18
CA SER A 226 13.92 10.01 -7.45
C SER A 226 12.46 10.38 -7.56
N TYR A 227 12.17 11.32 -8.45
CA TYR A 227 10.83 11.73 -8.78
C TYR A 227 10.58 11.44 -10.26
N GLN A 228 9.54 10.68 -10.56
CA GLN A 228 9.11 10.52 -11.94
C GLN A 228 8.56 11.84 -12.47
N SER A 229 8.81 12.14 -13.75
CA SER A 229 8.41 13.41 -14.33
C SER A 229 6.90 13.62 -14.28
N SER A 230 6.46 14.87 -14.24
CA SER A 230 5.04 15.21 -14.38
C SER A 230 4.44 14.68 -15.68
N SER A 231 5.21 14.71 -16.77
CA SER A 231 4.82 14.17 -18.07
C SER A 231 4.63 12.65 -18.06
N TYR A 232 5.47 11.91 -17.33
CA TYR A 232 5.32 10.45 -17.18
C TYR A 232 3.93 10.09 -16.63
N TYR A 233 3.54 10.72 -15.52
CA TYR A 233 2.22 10.47 -14.93
C TYR A 233 1.08 11.02 -15.79
N ALA A 234 1.26 12.17 -16.45
CA ALA A 234 0.26 12.70 -17.37
C ALA A 234 0.01 11.70 -18.52
N SER A 235 1.06 11.23 -19.20
CA SER A 235 0.94 10.24 -20.27
C SER A 235 0.33 8.92 -19.79
N ARG A 236 0.74 8.44 -18.61
CA ARG A 236 0.27 7.16 -18.07
C ARG A 236 -1.19 7.18 -17.61
N LEU A 237 -1.64 8.28 -17.02
CA LEU A 237 -3.00 8.39 -16.45
C LEU A 237 -4.02 8.97 -17.44
N LEU A 238 -3.57 9.89 -18.30
CA LEU A 238 -4.44 10.66 -19.19
C LEU A 238 -4.32 10.24 -20.66
N GLY A 239 -3.29 9.48 -21.04
CA GLY A 239 -3.00 9.09 -22.43
C GLY A 239 -2.17 10.14 -23.17
N SER A 240 -2.13 10.09 -24.51
CA SER A 240 -1.30 10.98 -25.34
C SER A 240 -1.93 12.33 -25.66
N SER A 241 -3.23 12.51 -25.44
CA SER A 241 -4.00 13.69 -25.88
C SER A 241 -4.32 14.69 -24.76
N TYR A 242 -3.52 14.72 -23.69
CA TYR A 242 -3.75 15.67 -22.60
C TYR A 242 -3.36 17.10 -22.98
N ARG A 243 -4.00 18.07 -22.34
CA ARG A 243 -3.62 19.49 -22.35
C ARG A 243 -2.96 19.87 -21.04
N LYS A 244 -1.94 20.71 -21.09
CA LYS A 244 -1.26 21.28 -19.92
C LYS A 244 -1.69 22.74 -19.73
N SER A 245 -1.99 23.13 -18.50
CA SER A 245 -2.21 24.51 -18.09
C SER A 245 -1.61 24.78 -16.71
N VAL A 246 -1.50 26.06 -16.34
CA VAL A 246 -1.02 26.50 -15.02
C VAL A 246 -2.13 27.30 -14.36
N ALA A 247 -2.53 26.90 -13.16
CA ALA A 247 -3.55 27.60 -12.37
C ALA A 247 -3.00 28.89 -11.75
N LYS A 248 -3.90 29.79 -11.33
CA LYS A 248 -3.53 31.05 -10.66
C LYS A 248 -2.64 30.86 -9.41
N ASN A 249 -2.81 29.75 -8.70
CA ASN A 249 -1.98 29.40 -7.54
C ASN A 249 -0.62 28.76 -7.90
N GLY A 250 -0.26 28.73 -9.19
CA GLY A 250 0.98 28.16 -9.70
C GLY A 250 1.01 26.63 -9.82
N ARG A 251 -0.10 25.93 -9.53
CA ARG A 251 -0.19 24.48 -9.73
C ARG A 251 -0.29 24.16 -11.23
N THR A 252 0.44 23.15 -11.67
CA THR A 252 0.31 22.63 -13.04
C THR A 252 -0.89 21.68 -13.09
N ILE A 253 -1.73 21.81 -14.11
CA ILE A 253 -2.88 20.95 -14.34
C ILE A 253 -2.76 20.31 -15.71
N TYR A 254 -2.89 18.99 -15.76
CA TYR A 254 -3.09 18.24 -17.00
C TYR A 254 -4.54 17.77 -17.08
N THR A 255 -5.18 17.92 -18.24
CA THR A 255 -6.55 17.46 -18.47
C THR A 255 -6.65 16.61 -19.74
N ALA A 256 -7.45 15.55 -19.70
CA ALA A 256 -7.84 14.78 -20.89
C ALA A 256 -9.37 14.74 -20.97
N GLY A 257 -9.90 15.43 -21.99
CA GLY A 257 -11.33 15.70 -22.11
C GLY A 257 -11.89 16.42 -20.88
N TYR A 258 -13.14 16.11 -20.55
CA TYR A 258 -13.84 16.67 -19.38
C TYR A 258 -13.81 15.75 -18.15
N SER A 259 -13.36 14.51 -18.30
CA SER A 259 -13.48 13.49 -17.26
C SER A 259 -12.21 13.23 -16.46
N LYS A 260 -11.03 13.62 -16.95
CA LYS A 260 -9.77 13.31 -16.26
C LYS A 260 -8.90 14.54 -16.03
N ARG A 261 -8.36 14.64 -14.82
CA ARG A 261 -7.51 15.74 -14.40
C ARG A 261 -6.37 15.26 -13.51
N LEU A 262 -5.15 15.71 -13.77
CA LEU A 262 -3.99 15.50 -12.90
C LEU A 262 -3.49 16.87 -12.43
N GLN A 263 -3.42 17.08 -11.13
CA GLN A 263 -2.93 18.30 -10.50
C GLN A 263 -1.57 18.06 -9.87
N ILE A 264 -0.65 18.96 -10.14
CA ILE A 264 0.74 18.89 -9.68
C ILE A 264 1.05 20.14 -8.84
N PRO A 265 1.71 19.98 -7.68
CA PRO A 265 2.10 21.09 -6.83
C PRO A 265 3.01 22.06 -7.59
N LYS A 266 3.04 23.31 -7.11
CA LYS A 266 3.88 24.37 -7.69
C LYS A 266 5.34 23.93 -7.66
N GLU A 267 6.06 24.16 -8.76
CA GLU A 267 7.50 23.90 -8.81
C GLU A 267 8.26 24.83 -7.86
N GLY A 268 9.36 24.33 -7.30
CA GLY A 268 10.21 25.08 -6.37
C GLY A 268 10.73 24.22 -5.22
N LYS A 269 11.54 24.84 -4.34
CA LYS A 269 12.21 24.15 -3.23
C LYS A 269 11.24 23.56 -2.19
N SER A 270 10.00 24.05 -2.14
CA SER A 270 8.96 23.60 -1.21
C SER A 270 7.96 22.62 -1.86
N ASN A 271 8.29 22.06 -3.03
CA ASN A 271 7.43 21.07 -3.68
C ASN A 271 7.41 19.78 -2.84
N ASP A 272 6.22 19.42 -2.35
CA ASP A 272 5.99 18.23 -1.52
C ASP A 272 5.85 16.94 -2.34
N HIS A 273 5.89 17.07 -3.67
CA HIS A 273 5.74 16.00 -4.64
C HIS A 273 4.43 15.22 -4.52
N GLN A 274 3.39 15.82 -3.93
CA GLN A 274 2.05 15.24 -3.74
C GLN A 274 1.11 15.57 -4.90
N TYR A 275 0.82 14.58 -5.73
CA TYR A 275 0.02 14.72 -6.93
C TYR A 275 -1.43 14.30 -6.63
N LEU A 276 -2.37 14.89 -7.37
CA LEU A 276 -3.80 14.56 -7.26
C LEU A 276 -4.37 14.25 -8.64
N TYR A 277 -4.68 12.98 -8.89
CA TYR A 277 -5.44 12.55 -10.06
C TYR A 277 -6.93 12.45 -9.74
N GLN A 278 -7.78 12.92 -10.65
CA GLN A 278 -9.23 12.88 -10.52
C GLN A 278 -9.83 12.32 -11.80
N ASN A 279 -10.71 11.34 -11.64
CA ASN A 279 -11.50 10.74 -12.70
C ASN A 279 -12.99 10.97 -12.39
N TYR A 280 -13.63 11.88 -13.11
CA TYR A 280 -15.06 12.17 -13.03
C TYR A 280 -15.83 11.11 -13.79
N LEU A 281 -16.81 10.54 -13.12
CA LEU A 281 -17.61 9.41 -13.59
C LEU A 281 -19.09 9.76 -13.48
N THR A 282 -19.93 9.02 -14.20
CA THR A 282 -21.35 9.01 -13.90
C THR A 282 -21.58 8.51 -12.47
N SER A 283 -22.56 9.11 -11.79
CA SER A 283 -22.95 8.75 -10.42
C SER A 283 -23.10 7.23 -10.27
N GLN A 284 -22.29 6.64 -9.38
CA GLN A 284 -22.26 5.21 -9.14
C GLN A 284 -22.00 4.92 -7.66
N GLU A 285 -22.91 4.17 -7.03
CA GLU A 285 -22.68 3.61 -5.70
C GLU A 285 -21.85 2.33 -5.78
N ARG A 286 -20.94 2.19 -4.81
CA ARG A 286 -19.99 1.08 -4.71
C ARG A 286 -20.15 0.38 -3.38
N THR A 287 -20.06 -0.93 -3.40
CA THR A 287 -19.87 -1.71 -2.17
C THR A 287 -18.43 -1.57 -1.69
N VAL A 288 -18.19 -1.75 -0.38
CA VAL A 288 -16.82 -1.75 0.19
C VAL A 288 -15.88 -2.70 -0.55
N THR A 289 -16.38 -3.84 -1.04
CA THR A 289 -15.57 -4.77 -1.84
C THR A 289 -15.16 -4.17 -3.19
N GLN A 290 -16.07 -3.48 -3.87
CA GLN A 290 -15.76 -2.78 -5.13
C GLN A 290 -14.79 -1.63 -4.88
N GLU A 291 -14.99 -0.83 -3.84
CA GLU A 291 -14.07 0.26 -3.46
C GLU A 291 -12.64 -0.25 -3.28
N MET A 292 -12.45 -1.39 -2.59
CA MET A 292 -11.14 -2.02 -2.41
C MET A 292 -10.54 -2.56 -3.72
N LEU A 293 -11.33 -3.26 -4.54
CA LEU A 293 -10.80 -3.82 -5.80
C LEU A 293 -10.46 -2.73 -6.82
N GLU A 294 -11.34 -1.73 -6.95
CA GLU A 294 -11.14 -0.58 -7.83
C GLU A 294 -9.99 0.30 -7.37
N SER A 295 -9.85 0.56 -6.07
CA SER A 295 -8.73 1.37 -5.56
C SER A 295 -7.39 0.73 -5.87
N ALA A 296 -7.26 -0.59 -5.71
CA ALA A 296 -6.04 -1.30 -6.08
C ALA A 296 -5.76 -1.24 -7.60
N ALA A 297 -6.80 -1.22 -8.44
CA ALA A 297 -6.63 -1.02 -9.89
C ALA A 297 -6.11 0.39 -10.23
N TYR A 298 -6.61 1.44 -9.56
CA TYR A 298 -6.06 2.79 -9.70
C TYR A 298 -4.59 2.86 -9.26
N VAL A 299 -4.24 2.22 -8.14
CA VAL A 299 -2.86 2.15 -7.66
C VAL A 299 -1.95 1.44 -8.66
N LYS A 300 -2.41 0.32 -9.24
CA LYS A 300 -1.70 -0.38 -10.32
C LYS A 300 -1.48 0.52 -11.54
N GLN A 301 -2.47 1.34 -11.89
CA GLN A 301 -2.38 2.28 -13.00
C GLN A 301 -1.29 3.33 -12.77
N LEU A 302 -1.01 3.76 -11.53
CA LEU A 302 0.10 4.67 -11.22
C LEU A 302 1.48 4.09 -11.59
N GLY A 303 1.59 2.76 -11.70
CA GLY A 303 2.86 2.08 -11.95
C GLY A 303 3.80 2.07 -10.75
N LEU A 304 3.23 2.18 -9.54
CA LEU A 304 3.98 1.99 -8.30
C LEU A 304 4.29 0.49 -8.12
N ALA A 305 5.45 0.18 -7.55
CA ALA A 305 5.89 -1.20 -7.37
C ALA A 305 5.02 -1.96 -6.35
N GLU A 306 4.30 -2.99 -6.79
CA GLU A 306 3.32 -3.72 -5.97
C GLU A 306 3.93 -4.49 -4.78
N GLN A 307 5.21 -4.88 -4.87
CA GLN A 307 5.84 -5.74 -3.87
C GLN A 307 6.06 -5.04 -2.51
N ASP A 308 6.24 -3.72 -2.53
CA ASP A 308 6.49 -2.92 -1.34
C ASP A 308 5.31 -2.02 -1.01
N LEU A 309 4.45 -1.70 -1.98
CA LEU A 309 3.21 -0.95 -1.76
C LEU A 309 2.06 -1.87 -1.36
N ARG A 310 1.45 -1.64 -0.19
CA ARG A 310 0.39 -2.50 0.34
C ARG A 310 -0.74 -1.72 0.97
N PHE A 311 -1.92 -2.31 0.98
CA PHE A 311 -3.08 -1.86 1.74
C PHE A 311 -2.69 -1.60 3.19
N PHE A 312 -3.10 -0.44 3.70
CA PHE A 312 -2.82 -0.01 5.06
C PHE A 312 -4.09 0.18 5.89
N GLU A 313 -5.07 0.90 5.35
CA GLU A 313 -6.35 1.11 6.03
C GLU A 313 -7.47 1.49 5.06
N SER A 314 -8.70 1.27 5.48
CA SER A 314 -9.90 1.72 4.80
C SER A 314 -10.76 2.55 5.76
N SER A 315 -10.99 3.82 5.42
CA SER A 315 -11.81 4.74 6.23
C SER A 315 -12.83 5.45 5.35
N GLY A 316 -14.11 5.19 5.60
CA GLY A 316 -15.19 5.66 4.74
C GLY A 316 -14.99 5.17 3.30
N LYS A 317 -15.02 6.09 2.35
CA LYS A 317 -14.80 5.84 0.92
C LYS A 317 -13.32 5.90 0.50
N THR A 318 -12.38 6.00 1.45
CA THR A 318 -10.94 6.17 1.20
C THR A 318 -10.17 4.91 1.57
N VAL A 319 -9.38 4.39 0.61
CA VAL A 319 -8.46 3.27 0.79
C VAL A 319 -7.02 3.76 0.68
N SER A 320 -6.21 3.47 1.68
CA SER A 320 -4.82 3.92 1.79
C SER A 320 -3.83 2.80 1.52
N TYR A 321 -2.77 3.09 0.76
CA TYR A 321 -1.67 2.17 0.47
C TYR A 321 -0.33 2.81 0.83
N ILE A 322 0.54 2.03 1.46
CA ILE A 322 1.83 2.50 1.98
C ILE A 322 2.96 1.56 1.61
N ASN A 323 4.15 2.11 1.40
CA ASN A 323 5.36 1.33 1.17
C ASN A 323 5.79 0.64 2.47
N TYR A 324 6.32 -0.57 2.36
CA TYR A 324 6.90 -1.35 3.44
C TYR A 324 8.38 -1.62 3.17
N ILE A 325 9.22 -1.37 4.16
CA ILE A 325 10.62 -1.80 4.17
C ILE A 325 10.84 -2.68 5.39
N GLU A 326 11.43 -3.85 5.17
CA GLU A 326 11.77 -4.79 6.23
C GLU A 326 10.58 -5.12 7.16
N GLY A 327 9.38 -5.18 6.58
CA GLY A 327 8.14 -5.46 7.31
C GLY A 327 7.52 -4.27 8.04
N TYR A 328 8.09 -3.06 7.95
CA TYR A 328 7.52 -1.86 8.57
C TYR A 328 7.05 -0.83 7.53
N PRO A 329 5.88 -0.19 7.74
CA PRO A 329 5.35 0.85 6.87
C PRO A 329 6.19 2.14 6.90
N ILE A 330 6.22 2.88 5.80
CA ILE A 330 6.92 4.16 5.65
C ILE A 330 5.93 5.32 5.62
N PHE A 331 6.02 6.21 6.59
CA PHE A 331 5.21 7.42 6.68
C PHE A 331 5.94 8.61 6.07
N ALA A 332 5.24 9.38 5.24
CA ALA A 332 5.75 10.58 4.60
C ALA A 332 5.20 11.82 5.33
N ASN A 333 6.09 12.74 5.73
CA ASN A 333 5.74 13.98 6.45
C ASN A 333 4.88 13.73 7.72
N ASP A 334 5.19 12.65 8.44
CA ASP A 334 4.43 12.19 9.61
C ASP A 334 2.94 11.89 9.34
N ALA A 335 2.54 11.82 8.06
CA ALA A 335 1.22 11.49 7.58
C ALA A 335 1.20 10.15 6.83
N LEU A 336 -0.01 9.64 6.58
CA LEU A 336 -0.22 8.31 6.01
C LEU A 336 -0.10 8.27 4.50
N ALA A 337 0.36 7.10 4.06
CA ALA A 337 0.19 6.51 2.75
C ALA A 337 1.06 7.12 1.63
N GLN A 338 1.64 6.25 0.82
CA GLN A 338 2.24 6.62 -0.45
C GLN A 338 1.15 7.06 -1.44
N THR A 339 -0.04 6.45 -1.33
CA THR A 339 -1.20 6.81 -2.14
C THR A 339 -2.52 6.52 -1.42
N GLN A 340 -3.51 7.38 -1.63
CA GLN A 340 -4.87 7.24 -1.12
C GLN A 340 -5.85 7.36 -2.27
N VAL A 341 -6.81 6.45 -2.33
CA VAL A 341 -7.88 6.46 -3.33
C VAL A 341 -9.20 6.70 -2.63
N THR A 342 -9.84 7.82 -2.94
CA THR A 342 -11.17 8.19 -2.44
C THR A 342 -12.22 7.97 -3.53
N MET A 343 -13.14 7.04 -3.26
CA MET A 343 -14.21 6.62 -4.17
C MET A 343 -15.48 7.46 -3.96
N GLY A 344 -15.50 8.69 -4.47
CA GLY A 344 -16.71 9.49 -4.50
C GLY A 344 -17.78 8.90 -5.43
N THR A 345 -19.02 9.35 -5.26
CA THR A 345 -20.15 8.89 -6.08
C THR A 345 -20.00 9.32 -7.55
N GLU A 346 -19.52 10.54 -7.80
CA GLU A 346 -19.34 11.11 -9.15
C GLU A 346 -17.87 11.30 -9.55
N SER A 347 -16.93 10.99 -8.67
CA SER A 347 -15.52 11.07 -9.01
C SER A 347 -14.67 10.14 -8.15
N VAL A 348 -13.58 9.64 -8.72
CA VAL A 348 -12.51 8.99 -7.98
C VAL A 348 -11.34 9.95 -7.88
N SER A 349 -10.85 10.19 -6.66
CA SER A 349 -9.66 11.00 -6.40
C SER A 349 -8.53 10.09 -5.94
N VAL A 350 -7.36 10.21 -6.55
CA VAL A 350 -6.14 9.47 -6.22
C VAL A 350 -5.07 10.47 -5.84
N ALA A 351 -4.80 10.60 -4.55
CA ALA A 351 -3.68 11.36 -4.03
C ALA A 351 -2.45 10.43 -3.96
N PHE A 352 -1.29 10.87 -4.43
CA PHE A 352 -0.08 10.04 -4.39
C PHE A 352 1.20 10.85 -4.39
N SER A 353 2.24 10.31 -3.77
CA SER A 353 3.60 10.84 -3.86
C SER A 353 4.26 10.36 -5.15
N SER A 354 4.91 11.29 -5.87
CA SER A 354 5.77 10.97 -7.02
C SER A 354 7.16 10.50 -6.63
N MET A 355 7.48 10.51 -5.32
CA MET A 355 8.76 10.04 -4.79
C MET A 355 8.87 8.52 -4.87
N ASN A 356 9.97 8.03 -5.44
CA ASN A 356 10.31 6.62 -5.51
C ASN A 356 11.64 6.36 -4.80
N LEU A 357 11.66 5.29 -4.00
CA LEU A 357 12.87 4.74 -3.39
C LEU A 357 13.58 3.91 -4.47
N GLN A 358 14.82 4.29 -4.82
CA GLN A 358 15.57 3.62 -5.88
C GLN A 358 16.54 2.59 -5.31
N ILE A 359 17.69 3.06 -4.83
CA ILE A 359 18.81 2.20 -4.47
C ILE A 359 18.93 2.23 -2.93
N PRO A 360 18.74 1.08 -2.25
CA PRO A 360 19.12 0.99 -0.85
C PRO A 360 20.62 1.18 -0.74
N ILE A 361 21.05 2.13 0.09
CA ILE A 361 22.45 2.24 0.46
C ILE A 361 22.75 1.07 1.39
N PRO A 362 23.89 0.37 1.20
CA PRO A 362 24.29 -0.72 2.08
C PRO A 362 24.19 -0.29 3.53
N TYR A 363 23.58 -1.16 4.33
CA TYR A 363 23.35 -0.91 5.73
C TYR A 363 24.68 -0.66 6.45
N ASP A 364 24.82 0.52 7.04
CA ASP A 364 26.05 1.00 7.68
C ASP A 364 26.14 0.62 9.16
N GLY A 365 25.20 -0.19 9.66
CA GLY A 365 25.17 -0.63 11.07
C GLY A 365 24.40 0.30 12.01
N ARG A 366 23.84 1.43 11.52
CA ARG A 366 23.06 2.33 12.38
C ARG A 366 21.80 1.68 12.90
N VAL A 367 21.62 1.75 14.21
CA VAL A 367 20.42 1.27 14.89
C VAL A 367 19.86 2.39 15.74
N LYS A 368 18.54 2.45 15.80
CA LYS A 368 17.80 3.30 16.72
C LYS A 368 17.07 2.42 17.73
N THR A 369 17.29 2.72 19.00
CA THR A 369 16.60 2.07 20.10
C THR A 369 15.23 2.70 20.28
N LEU A 370 14.18 1.91 20.10
CA LEU A 370 12.82 2.31 20.42
C LEU A 370 12.48 1.90 21.85
N PRO A 371 11.76 2.75 22.59
CA PRO A 371 11.38 2.45 23.96
C PRO A 371 10.42 1.26 24.02
N LYS A 372 10.27 0.68 25.21
CA LYS A 372 9.21 -0.31 25.49
C LYS A 372 7.83 0.28 25.22
N THR A 373 6.86 -0.55 24.86
CA THR A 373 5.48 -0.07 24.64
C THR A 373 4.89 0.58 25.89
N ALA A 374 5.19 0.07 27.09
CA ALA A 374 4.75 0.69 28.35
C ALA A 374 5.28 2.13 28.52
N THR A 375 6.53 2.39 28.14
CA THR A 375 7.13 3.73 28.20
C THR A 375 6.45 4.67 27.21
N LEU A 376 6.20 4.20 25.97
CA LEU A 376 5.43 4.95 24.97
C LEU A 376 4.05 5.35 25.49
N LEU A 377 3.30 4.40 26.07
CA LEU A 377 1.96 4.67 26.62
C LEU A 377 2.00 5.69 27.77
N LYS A 378 3.02 5.60 28.65
CA LYS A 378 3.23 6.58 29.71
C LYS A 378 3.51 7.98 29.15
N GLU A 379 4.32 8.09 28.11
CA GLU A 379 4.61 9.38 27.46
C GLU A 379 3.38 9.96 26.76
N LEU A 380 2.59 9.15 26.06
CA LEU A 380 1.32 9.59 25.48
C LEU A 380 0.35 10.10 26.54
N ASN A 381 0.23 9.38 27.67
CA ASN A 381 -0.62 9.80 28.77
C ASN A 381 -0.14 11.13 29.40
N SER A 382 1.17 11.35 29.47
CA SER A 382 1.74 12.61 30.00
C SER A 382 1.42 13.84 29.16
N ILE A 383 1.12 13.67 27.88
CA ILE A 383 0.65 14.74 26.98
C ILE A 383 -0.88 14.73 26.79
N GLY A 384 -1.61 14.04 27.68
CA GLY A 384 -3.06 14.02 27.68
C GLY A 384 -3.70 13.16 26.59
N ILE A 385 -2.99 12.16 26.05
CA ILE A 385 -3.56 11.13 25.17
C ILE A 385 -3.71 9.84 25.97
N LYS A 386 -4.94 9.50 26.34
CA LYS A 386 -5.25 8.30 27.12
C LYS A 386 -5.23 7.05 26.24
N GLU A 387 -4.91 5.88 26.82
CA GLU A 387 -4.92 4.61 26.09
C GLU A 387 -6.27 4.31 25.41
N SER A 388 -7.38 4.70 26.04
CA SER A 388 -8.74 4.56 25.50
C SER A 388 -9.00 5.36 24.21
N GLU A 389 -8.20 6.38 23.93
CA GLU A 389 -8.27 7.21 22.72
C GLU A 389 -7.36 6.67 21.60
N ILE A 390 -6.43 5.79 21.94
CA ILE A 390 -5.49 5.20 20.99
C ILE A 390 -6.23 4.16 20.16
N GLU A 391 -6.37 4.44 18.86
CA GLU A 391 -6.98 3.52 17.92
C GLU A 391 -6.00 2.43 17.49
N LYS A 392 -4.73 2.79 17.30
CA LYS A 392 -3.69 1.86 16.82
C LYS A 392 -2.29 2.37 17.14
N ILE A 393 -1.37 1.43 17.33
CA ILE A 393 0.07 1.68 17.47
C ILE A 393 0.80 0.77 16.48
N THR A 394 1.78 1.30 15.77
CA THR A 394 2.68 0.51 14.93
C THR A 394 4.08 1.10 14.93
N ILE A 395 5.08 0.26 14.65
CA ILE A 395 6.42 0.75 14.33
C ILE A 395 6.44 1.00 12.83
N GLY A 396 6.98 2.14 12.43
CA GLY A 396 7.16 2.52 11.03
C GLY A 396 8.42 3.35 10.86
N TYR A 397 8.76 3.62 9.61
CA TYR A 397 9.83 4.54 9.26
C TYR A 397 9.24 5.92 8.98
N HIS A 398 9.81 6.97 9.57
CA HIS A 398 9.63 8.32 9.06
C HIS A 398 10.79 8.65 8.11
N ILE A 399 10.50 9.47 7.10
CA ILE A 399 11.51 9.95 6.17
C ILE A 399 12.23 11.15 6.79
N GLN A 400 13.56 11.10 6.81
CA GLN A 400 14.42 12.22 7.16
C GLN A 400 15.29 12.56 5.94
N ALA A 401 15.06 13.73 5.35
CA ALA A 401 15.87 14.23 4.24
C ALA A 401 17.30 14.53 4.70
N ASP A 402 18.28 14.25 3.85
CA ASP A 402 19.65 14.68 4.09
C ASP A 402 19.80 16.20 3.93
N LYS A 403 20.64 16.81 4.76
CA LYS A 403 20.82 18.28 4.79
C LYS A 403 21.60 18.81 3.58
N LYS A 404 22.44 17.98 2.97
CA LYS A 404 23.36 18.36 1.88
C LYS A 404 22.90 17.82 0.53
N ARG A 405 22.23 16.67 0.53
CA ARG A 405 21.82 15.93 -0.67
C ARG A 405 20.33 15.76 -0.75
N SER A 406 19.68 16.45 -1.69
CA SER A 406 18.23 16.36 -1.90
C SER A 406 17.77 15.00 -2.45
N ASP A 407 18.69 14.22 -3.03
CA ASP A 407 18.44 12.88 -3.57
C ASP A 407 18.65 11.77 -2.54
N LEU A 408 18.98 12.11 -1.28
CA LEU A 408 19.29 11.17 -0.22
C LEU A 408 18.33 11.33 0.95
N ILE A 409 17.77 10.22 1.41
CA ILE A 409 16.97 10.16 2.64
C ILE A 409 17.49 9.10 3.60
N THR A 410 17.17 9.27 4.87
CA THR A 410 17.28 8.23 5.90
C THR A 410 15.88 7.87 6.39
N LEU A 411 15.59 6.59 6.40
CA LEU A 411 14.42 5.99 7.02
C LEU A 411 14.76 5.67 8.47
N VAL A 412 14.15 6.44 9.36
CA VAL A 412 14.42 6.35 10.79
C VAL A 412 13.21 5.70 11.47
N PRO A 413 13.40 4.58 12.19
CA PRO A 413 12.29 3.89 12.80
C PRO A 413 11.74 4.70 13.98
N THR A 414 10.43 4.65 14.17
CA THR A 414 9.73 5.27 15.29
C THR A 414 8.35 4.62 15.52
N TYR A 415 7.70 4.98 16.61
CA TYR A 415 6.30 4.64 16.83
C TYR A 415 5.38 5.63 16.13
N PHE A 416 4.40 5.10 15.40
CA PHE A 416 3.26 5.82 14.87
C PHE A 416 2.00 5.41 15.62
N ILE A 417 1.20 6.41 15.99
CA ILE A 417 0.04 6.28 16.85
C ILE A 417 -1.14 6.94 16.15
N LYS A 418 -2.24 6.19 16.03
CA LYS A 418 -3.51 6.67 15.49
C LYS A 418 -4.41 7.14 16.64
N VAL A 419 -4.82 8.41 16.60
CA VAL A 419 -5.75 9.02 17.55
C VAL A 419 -6.70 9.91 16.77
N GLY A 420 -8.01 9.78 17.01
CA GLY A 420 -9.03 10.60 16.34
C GLY A 420 -8.99 10.48 14.82
N GLY A 421 -8.76 9.28 14.29
CA GLY A 421 -8.63 9.02 12.86
C GLY A 421 -7.30 9.45 12.21
N SER A 422 -6.45 10.19 12.92
CA SER A 422 -5.19 10.73 12.38
C SER A 422 -3.98 9.97 12.92
N TRP A 423 -2.98 9.77 12.08
CA TRP A 423 -1.72 9.19 12.53
C TRP A 423 -0.67 10.26 12.75
N ASN A 424 0.16 10.05 13.76
CA ASN A 424 1.37 10.84 13.97
C ASN A 424 2.41 10.04 14.74
N SER A 425 3.67 10.47 14.67
CA SER A 425 4.71 10.00 15.58
C SER A 425 4.47 10.54 17.00
N LEU A 426 5.15 9.97 18.00
CA LEU A 426 5.11 10.52 19.36
C LEU A 426 5.58 11.99 19.39
N ALA A 427 6.62 12.33 18.63
CA ALA A 427 7.14 13.70 18.55
C ALA A 427 6.12 14.66 17.95
N GLY A 428 5.41 14.27 16.88
CA GLY A 428 4.39 15.12 16.29
C GLY A 428 3.15 15.26 17.18
N TRP A 429 2.76 14.23 17.94
CA TRP A 429 1.72 14.40 18.96
C TRP A 429 2.13 15.36 20.07
N LYS A 430 3.40 15.32 20.53
CA LYS A 430 3.94 16.30 21.49
C LYS A 430 3.84 17.72 20.93
N LYS A 431 4.22 17.92 19.67
CA LYS A 431 4.13 19.22 18.99
C LYS A 431 2.69 19.75 18.91
N ILE A 432 1.75 18.92 18.45
CA ILE A 432 0.32 19.30 18.35
C ILE A 432 -0.24 19.68 19.73
N LYS A 433 0.11 18.96 20.79
CA LYS A 433 -0.37 19.27 22.14
C LYS A 433 0.26 20.56 22.70
N ALA A 434 1.52 20.82 22.41
CA ALA A 434 2.19 22.07 22.78
C ALA A 434 1.53 23.28 22.09
N GLU A 435 1.35 23.24 20.77
CA GLU A 435 0.73 24.33 20.01
C GLU A 435 -0.70 24.63 20.47
N ASN A 436 -1.50 23.59 20.78
CA ASN A 436 -2.84 23.79 21.32
C ASN A 436 -2.83 24.36 22.75
N THR A 437 -1.77 24.13 23.53
CA THR A 437 -1.62 24.73 24.87
C THR A 437 -1.22 26.20 24.75
N ASP A 438 -0.34 26.54 23.81
CA ASP A 438 0.08 27.91 23.53
C ASP A 438 -1.08 28.77 23.03
N LEU A 439 -1.95 28.23 22.16
CA LEU A 439 -3.17 28.94 21.71
C LEU A 439 -4.16 29.22 22.86
N LEU A 440 -4.21 28.37 23.89
CA LEU A 440 -5.03 28.60 25.08
C LEU A 440 -4.38 29.62 26.04
N MET A 441 -3.05 29.74 26.03
CA MET A 441 -2.28 30.71 26.83
C MET A 441 -2.23 32.10 26.16
N GLU A 442 -2.14 32.19 24.83
CA GLU A 442 -2.28 33.44 24.07
C GLU A 442 -3.73 33.98 24.15
N GLY A 443 -4.73 33.10 24.11
CA GLY A 443 -6.13 33.46 24.33
C GLY A 443 -6.47 33.94 25.75
N SER A 444 -5.56 33.76 26.72
CA SER A 444 -5.69 34.25 28.10
C SER A 444 -4.73 35.40 28.44
N SER A 445 -3.90 35.85 27.48
CA SER A 445 -2.96 36.95 27.67
C SER A 445 -2.78 37.80 26.40
N SER A 446 -3.85 38.43 25.92
CA SER A 446 -3.75 39.73 25.24
C SER A 446 -5.11 40.35 25.01
N SER A 447 -5.30 41.51 25.62
CA SER A 447 -6.28 42.50 25.21
C SER A 447 -5.87 43.14 23.87
N SER A 448 -6.86 43.28 22.98
CA SER A 448 -7.00 44.21 21.83
C SER A 448 -6.73 43.74 20.38
N SER A 449 -7.84 43.79 19.61
CA SER A 449 -8.02 44.09 18.17
C SER A 449 -7.41 43.16 17.11
N SER A 450 -8.03 42.80 15.98
CA SER A 450 -9.37 42.88 15.38
C SER A 450 -9.24 42.23 13.99
N TYR A 451 -10.23 41.44 13.54
CA TYR A 451 -10.89 41.49 12.22
C TYR A 451 -11.50 40.13 11.84
N SER A 452 -12.80 40.23 11.55
CA SER A 452 -13.76 39.16 11.37
C SER A 452 -13.68 38.43 10.04
N SER A 453 -14.00 37.14 10.11
CA SER A 453 -14.59 36.32 9.06
C SER A 453 -15.99 36.83 8.67
N SER A 454 -16.31 36.85 7.38
CA SER A 454 -17.68 37.01 6.88
C SER A 454 -18.19 35.69 6.28
N SER A 455 -19.25 35.15 6.86
CA SER A 455 -20.16 34.21 6.21
C SER A 455 -21.59 34.68 6.49
N TYR A 456 -22.22 35.20 5.46
CA TYR A 456 -23.62 35.59 5.41
C TYR A 456 -24.53 34.36 5.55
N SER A 457 -25.49 34.41 6.47
CA SER A 457 -26.73 33.63 6.39
C SER A 457 -27.85 34.47 6.98
N SER A 458 -28.77 34.88 6.11
CA SER A 458 -29.96 35.66 6.46
C SER A 458 -31.03 34.71 7.01
N ASN A 459 -31.50 35.00 8.22
CA ASN A 459 -32.81 34.57 8.71
C ASN A 459 -33.86 35.56 8.22
N GLU A 460 -35.07 35.08 7.96
CA GLU A 460 -36.27 35.85 8.27
C GLU A 460 -37.33 34.93 8.89
N SER A 461 -37.78 35.37 10.07
CA SER A 461 -38.81 34.79 10.92
C SER A 461 -40.05 35.69 10.80
N SER A 462 -41.26 35.15 10.82
CA SER A 462 -42.29 35.35 11.86
C SER A 462 -43.64 35.53 11.11
N SER A 463 -44.85 35.27 11.59
CA SER A 463 -45.47 35.06 12.91
C SER A 463 -46.94 34.62 12.68
N GLU A 464 -47.51 33.87 13.64
CA GLU A 464 -48.86 33.96 14.28
C GLU A 464 -50.11 34.41 13.44
N ALA A 465 -51.36 33.95 13.58
CA ALA A 465 -52.11 33.17 14.57
C ALA A 465 -53.47 32.69 14.00
N ASN A 466 -54.08 31.74 14.71
CA ASN A 466 -55.51 31.57 15.03
C ASN A 466 -56.55 30.96 14.05
N SER A 467 -57.11 29.82 14.52
CA SER A 467 -58.54 29.60 14.83
C SER A 467 -59.35 28.54 14.03
N SER A 468 -59.97 27.64 14.82
CA SER A 468 -61.33 27.09 14.71
C SER A 468 -61.70 25.97 13.71
N ALA A 469 -61.99 24.81 14.32
CA ALA A 469 -63.27 24.05 14.26
C ALA A 469 -63.61 23.07 13.10
N SER A 470 -63.83 21.81 13.54
CA SER A 470 -64.93 20.88 13.20
C SER A 470 -64.80 19.84 12.07
N SER A 471 -64.95 18.57 12.48
CA SER A 471 -65.64 17.40 11.84
C SER A 471 -65.22 16.98 10.42
N SER A 472 -65.08 15.72 10.02
CA SER A 472 -65.65 14.43 10.45
C SER A 472 -65.04 13.29 9.62
N VAL A 473 -64.84 12.12 10.26
CA VAL A 473 -65.11 10.73 9.79
C VAL A 473 -64.83 10.36 8.32
N SER A 474 -63.92 9.38 8.08
CA SER A 474 -64.24 8.03 7.51
C SER A 474 -63.04 7.32 6.86
N GLN A 475 -62.72 6.16 7.42
CA GLN A 475 -62.40 4.86 6.80
C GLN A 475 -61.41 4.70 5.61
N ALA A 476 -60.36 3.93 5.92
CA ALA A 476 -60.00 2.61 5.36
C ALA A 476 -59.76 2.42 3.85
N GLY A 477 -58.64 1.74 3.55
CA GLY A 477 -58.55 0.85 2.38
C GLY A 477 -57.25 0.95 1.59
N SER A 478 -56.18 0.34 2.09
CA SER A 478 -54.96 0.10 1.30
C SER A 478 -55.15 -1.11 0.40
N GLN A 479 -55.16 -0.90 -0.92
CA GLN A 479 -54.96 -1.94 -1.94
C GLN A 479 -53.77 -1.60 -2.82
N ALA A 480 -52.98 -2.63 -3.13
CA ALA A 480 -51.82 -2.61 -4.02
C ALA A 480 -52.20 -2.36 -5.49
N PRO A 481 -51.20 -2.07 -6.34
CA PRO A 481 -51.10 -2.75 -7.63
C PRO A 481 -49.67 -3.30 -7.84
N ALA A 482 -49.46 -4.51 -8.34
CA ALA A 482 -49.83 -5.11 -9.62
C ALA A 482 -49.02 -4.53 -10.81
N SER A 483 -48.35 -5.47 -11.45
CA SER A 483 -47.41 -5.43 -12.57
C SER A 483 -48.00 -5.02 -13.92
N SER A 484 -47.17 -4.45 -14.78
CA SER A 484 -47.30 -4.60 -16.23
C SER A 484 -45.93 -4.47 -16.91
N GLN A 485 -45.61 -5.49 -17.70
CA GLN A 485 -44.57 -5.49 -18.73
C GLN A 485 -45.15 -4.82 -19.98
N GLU A 486 -44.35 -4.03 -20.68
CA GLU A 486 -44.55 -3.77 -22.10
C GLU A 486 -43.24 -3.99 -22.86
N ALA A 487 -43.36 -4.77 -23.92
CA ALA A 487 -42.35 -5.01 -24.95
C ALA A 487 -42.52 -3.97 -26.06
N TYR A 488 -41.42 -3.50 -26.65
CA TYR A 488 -41.42 -2.99 -28.02
C TYR A 488 -40.10 -3.30 -28.73
N SER A 489 -40.20 -3.25 -30.04
CA SER A 489 -39.59 -4.10 -31.05
C SER A 489 -38.29 -3.57 -31.67
N SER A 490 -37.62 -4.52 -32.29
CA SER A 490 -36.54 -4.43 -33.27
C SER A 490 -36.75 -3.41 -34.40
N SER A 491 -35.66 -2.81 -34.86
CA SER A 491 -35.44 -2.49 -36.28
C SER A 491 -33.95 -2.39 -36.62
N ARG A 492 -33.58 -3.06 -37.71
CA ARG A 492 -32.27 -3.27 -38.31
C ARG A 492 -32.06 -2.29 -39.45
N SER A 493 -30.89 -1.66 -39.57
CA SER A 493 -30.42 -1.05 -40.83
C SER A 493 -28.89 -0.92 -40.85
N GLN A 494 -28.24 -1.74 -41.68
CA GLN A 494 -26.99 -1.42 -42.39
C GLN A 494 -27.36 -1.28 -43.88
N PRO A 495 -26.69 -0.43 -44.66
CA PRO A 495 -25.46 -0.81 -45.41
C PRO A 495 -24.46 0.38 -45.45
N ALA A 496 -23.28 0.41 -46.07
CA ALA A 496 -22.59 -0.41 -47.06
C ALA A 496 -21.06 -0.21 -46.90
N ALA A 497 -20.28 -1.15 -47.44
CA ALA A 497 -18.84 -1.08 -47.56
C ALA A 497 -18.42 -0.39 -48.87
N GLU A 498 -17.31 0.34 -48.85
CA GLU A 498 -16.51 0.62 -50.05
C GLU A 498 -15.02 0.45 -49.73
N SER A 499 -14.35 -0.23 -50.66
CA SER A 499 -12.96 -0.66 -50.69
C SER A 499 -12.11 0.27 -51.55
N SER A 500 -10.88 0.54 -51.15
CA SER A 500 -9.73 0.83 -52.03
C SER A 500 -8.46 0.82 -51.17
N SER A 501 -7.68 -0.26 -51.20
CA SER A 501 -6.57 -0.56 -52.14
C SER A 501 -5.23 0.09 -51.76
N SER A 502 -4.33 -0.82 -51.39
CA SER A 502 -2.87 -0.77 -51.29
C SER A 502 -2.12 0.13 -52.29
N SER A 503 -1.04 0.74 -51.80
CA SER A 503 0.23 0.81 -52.55
C SER A 503 1.41 0.76 -51.58
N SER A 504 2.47 0.13 -52.05
CA SER A 504 3.65 -0.35 -51.35
C SER A 504 4.91 0.39 -51.82
N ILE A 505 6.01 0.17 -51.08
CA ILE A 505 7.44 0.30 -51.45
C ILE A 505 8.13 1.62 -51.09
N SER A 506 9.07 1.56 -50.14
CA SER A 506 10.52 1.60 -50.47
C SER A 506 11.39 1.43 -49.22
N SER A 507 12.14 0.33 -49.25
CA SER A 507 13.36 0.11 -48.49
C SER A 507 14.50 0.94 -49.06
N SER A 508 15.34 1.53 -48.21
CA SER A 508 16.72 1.85 -48.57
C SER A 508 17.64 1.64 -47.37
N SER A 509 18.67 0.85 -47.63
CA SER A 509 19.83 0.56 -46.82
C SER A 509 20.94 1.57 -47.14
N SER A 510 21.72 1.95 -46.14
CA SER A 510 23.10 2.47 -46.26
C SER A 510 23.73 2.35 -44.87
N ALA A 511 24.62 1.37 -44.65
CA ALA A 511 26.05 1.41 -44.95
C ALA A 511 26.84 2.32 -43.98
N VAL A 512 27.45 1.66 -42.99
CA VAL A 512 28.84 1.77 -42.50
C VAL A 512 29.58 3.09 -42.79
N SER A 513 30.02 3.74 -41.72
CA SER A 513 31.28 4.49 -41.71
C SER A 513 31.90 4.41 -40.31
N ALA A 514 33.00 3.66 -40.25
CA ALA A 514 33.95 3.70 -39.15
C ALA A 514 34.75 5.02 -39.23
N SER A 515 34.95 5.68 -38.11
CA SER A 515 36.09 6.58 -37.95
C SER A 515 36.74 6.35 -36.59
N SER A 516 37.99 5.89 -36.68
CA SER A 516 38.98 5.79 -35.64
C SER A 516 39.52 7.17 -35.30
N ALA A 517 39.60 7.50 -34.00
CA ALA A 517 40.46 8.58 -33.51
C ALA A 517 41.24 8.10 -32.28
N SER A 518 42.50 7.83 -32.55
CA SER A 518 43.65 7.68 -31.67
C SER A 518 43.66 8.62 -30.46
N SER A 519 44.02 8.09 -29.28
CA SER A 519 44.75 8.85 -28.26
C SER A 519 45.89 8.00 -27.74
N LYS A 520 47.09 8.50 -28.01
CA LYS A 520 48.37 8.09 -27.43
C LYS A 520 48.36 8.40 -25.94
N GLU A 521 48.92 7.51 -25.12
CA GLU A 521 49.71 7.93 -23.97
C GLU A 521 50.88 6.96 -23.83
N GLY A 522 52.08 7.54 -23.90
CA GLY A 522 53.35 6.85 -23.82
C GLY A 522 53.95 6.93 -22.43
N GLU A 523 54.92 6.05 -22.22
CA GLU A 523 55.79 5.89 -21.06
C GLU A 523 56.34 7.21 -20.47
N LYS A 524 56.16 7.38 -19.16
CA LYS A 524 57.26 7.32 -18.17
C LYS A 524 56.74 7.24 -16.75
#